data_AF-A0A7G9YV78-F1
#
_entry.id   AF-A0A7G9YV78-F1
#
_cell.length_a   1.000
_cell.length_b   1.000
_cell.length_c   1.000
_cell.angle_alpha   90.00
_cell.angle_beta   90.00
_cell.angle_gamma   90.00
#
_symmetry.space_group_name_H-M   'P 1'
#
loop_
_entity.id
_entity.type
_entity.pdbx_description
1 polymer ?
#
loop_
_entity_poly.entity_id
_entity_poly.type
_entity_poly.pdbx_seq_one_letter_code
_entity_poly.pdbx_strand_id
1 'polypeptide(L)'
;MRYNEKTMRVYFNKEQYFEGVSKDVWEYRIGAYQVMEKYLKDRKKRKLSLEEIEHYMKVTKAIERTIEVQGKVDRIYERGCGGDGVGVIL
;
A
#
# COMPACT_ATOMS: atom_id res chain seq x y z
N MET A 1 -5.12 15.55 -1.65
CA MET A 1 -4.56 14.23 -1.37
C MET A 1 -3.05 14.35 -1.35
N ARG A 2 -2.42 14.04 -0.22
CA ARG A 2 -0.98 14.19 0.00
C ARG A 2 -0.50 13.08 0.92
N TYR A 3 0.62 12.44 0.60
CA TYR A 3 1.31 11.54 1.51
C TYR A 3 2.41 12.29 2.26
N ASN A 4 2.58 12.00 3.54
CA ASN A 4 3.67 12.47 4.36
C ASN A 4 4.45 11.25 4.87
N GLU A 5 5.62 11.02 4.28
CA GLU A 5 6.52 9.92 4.60
C GLU A 5 7.04 9.99 6.04
N LYS A 6 7.37 11.20 6.55
CA LYS A 6 7.89 11.37 7.92
C LYS A 6 6.90 10.96 9.00
N THR A 7 5.60 11.14 8.73
CA THR A 7 4.55 10.78 9.67
C THR A 7 3.80 9.52 9.26
N MET A 8 4.12 8.91 8.12
CA MET A 8 3.38 7.79 7.53
C MET A 8 1.87 8.07 7.42
N ARG A 9 1.52 9.30 6.99
CA ARG A 9 0.13 9.77 6.92
C ARG A 9 -0.32 10.04 5.49
N VAL A 10 -1.50 9.53 5.14
CA VAL A 10 -2.19 9.85 3.87
C VAL A 10 -3.32 10.81 4.15
N TYR A 11 -3.18 12.05 3.69
CA TYR A 11 -4.24 13.05 3.75
C TYR A 11 -5.18 12.87 2.58
N PHE A 12 -6.44 12.53 2.83
CA PHE A 12 -7.48 12.51 1.79
C PHE A 12 -7.98 13.95 1.55
N ASN A 13 -8.38 14.65 2.62
CA ASN A 13 -8.78 16.05 2.64
C ASN A 13 -8.22 16.76 3.89
N LYS A 14 -8.71 17.97 4.22
CA LYS A 14 -8.23 18.75 5.39
C LYS A 14 -8.68 18.14 6.73
N GLU A 15 -9.76 17.38 6.74
CA GLU A 15 -10.38 16.83 7.95
C GLU A 15 -10.08 15.33 8.14
N GLN A 16 -9.91 14.59 7.05
CA GLN A 16 -9.76 13.13 7.00
C GLN A 16 -8.37 12.75 6.50
N TYR A 17 -7.70 11.95 7.31
CA TYR A 17 -6.40 11.38 7.02
C TYR A 17 -6.32 9.95 7.57
N PHE A 18 -5.43 9.16 7.00
CA PHE A 18 -5.10 7.81 7.45
C PHE A 18 -3.68 7.82 8.03
N GLU A 19 -3.49 7.09 9.12
CA GLU A 19 -2.19 6.94 9.80
C GLU A 19 -1.68 5.50 9.66
N GLY A 20 -0.37 5.32 9.88
CA GLY A 20 0.25 4.00 9.84
C GLY A 20 0.36 3.41 8.43
N VAL A 21 0.30 4.24 7.39
CA VAL A 21 0.50 3.78 6.00
C VAL A 21 1.98 3.94 5.67
N SER A 22 2.70 2.82 5.64
CA SER A 22 4.11 2.81 5.23
C SER A 22 4.28 3.25 3.77
N LYS A 23 5.48 3.68 3.42
CA LYS A 23 5.79 4.11 2.07
C LYS A 23 5.61 2.97 1.07
N ASP A 24 6.06 1.77 1.41
CA ASP A 24 5.94 0.59 0.54
C ASP A 24 4.47 0.26 0.25
N VAL A 25 3.59 0.37 1.26
CA VAL A 25 2.14 0.17 1.06
C VAL A 25 1.52 1.29 0.24
N TRP A 26 1.93 2.53 0.49
CA TRP A 26 1.44 3.68 -0.28
C TRP A 26 1.84 3.59 -1.75
N GLU A 27 3.10 3.29 -2.02
CA GLU A 27 3.70 3.18 -3.35
C GLU A 27 3.44 1.83 -4.01
N TYR A 28 2.74 0.92 -3.34
CA TYR A 28 2.41 -0.40 -3.86
C TYR A 28 1.61 -0.31 -5.16
N ARG A 29 2.12 -0.96 -6.20
CA ARG A 29 1.53 -0.96 -7.54
C ARG A 29 1.13 -2.36 -7.96
N ILE A 30 0.01 -2.44 -8.68
CA ILE A 30 -0.41 -3.63 -9.41
C ILE A 30 -0.48 -3.20 -10.88
N GLY A 31 0.48 -3.68 -11.68
CA GLY A 31 0.74 -3.17 -13.02
C GLY A 31 1.05 -1.67 -13.03
N ALA A 32 0.34 -0.90 -13.85
CA ALA A 32 0.55 0.55 -13.99
C ALA A 32 -0.14 1.39 -12.90
N TYR A 33 -0.89 0.79 -11.99
CA TYR A 33 -1.73 1.51 -11.03
C TYR A 33 -1.20 1.41 -9.61
N GLN A 34 -1.06 2.57 -8.95
CA GLN A 34 -0.86 2.64 -7.50
C GLN A 34 -2.23 2.47 -6.80
N VAL A 35 -2.43 1.32 -6.16
CA VAL A 35 -3.75 0.84 -5.71
C VAL A 35 -4.38 1.81 -4.71
N MET A 36 -3.60 2.19 -3.69
CA MET A 36 -4.03 3.08 -2.61
C MET A 36 -4.38 4.47 -3.13
N GLU A 37 -3.56 4.97 -4.06
CA GLU A 37 -3.79 6.28 -4.67
C GLU A 37 -5.05 6.30 -5.53
N LYS A 38 -5.22 5.28 -6.38
CA LYS A 38 -6.36 5.15 -7.29
C LYS A 38 -7.68 5.07 -6.51
N TYR A 39 -7.72 4.26 -5.45
CA TYR A 39 -8.92 4.10 -4.62
C TYR A 39 -9.44 5.43 -4.07
N LEU A 40 -8.54 6.28 -3.57
CA LEU A 40 -8.87 7.59 -3.03
C LEU A 40 -9.18 8.61 -4.13
N LYS A 41 -8.48 8.58 -5.27
CA LYS A 41 -8.75 9.46 -6.42
C LYS A 41 -10.18 9.29 -6.95
N ASP A 42 -10.66 8.06 -7.06
CA ASP A 42 -12.00 7.75 -7.54
C ASP A 42 -13.11 8.31 -6.61
N ARG A 43 -12.77 8.57 -5.34
CA ARG A 43 -13.72 9.02 -4.29
C ARG A 43 -13.53 10.47 -3.88
N LYS A 44 -12.54 11.18 -4.43
CA LYS A 44 -12.14 12.55 -4.05
C LYS A 44 -13.25 13.60 -4.15
N LYS A 45 -14.34 13.33 -4.87
CA LYS A 45 -15.48 14.25 -5.04
C LYS A 45 -16.46 14.26 -3.85
N ARG A 46 -16.31 13.37 -2.86
CA ARG A 46 -17.19 13.30 -1.67
C ARG A 46 -16.42 12.93 -0.41
N LYS A 47 -17.08 13.02 0.75
CA LYS A 47 -16.56 12.46 2.01
C LYS A 47 -16.63 10.92 1.93
N LEU A 48 -15.62 10.26 2.50
CA LEU A 48 -15.61 8.80 2.64
C LEU A 48 -16.61 8.40 3.73
N SER A 49 -17.43 7.39 3.46
CA SER A 49 -18.26 6.76 4.49
C SER A 49 -17.40 5.91 5.44
N LEU A 50 -17.95 5.55 6.60
CA LEU A 50 -17.26 4.68 7.55
C LEU A 50 -16.87 3.34 6.89
N GLU A 51 -17.77 2.75 6.11
CA GLU A 51 -17.52 1.49 5.39
C GLU A 51 -16.34 1.59 4.41
N GLU A 52 -16.17 2.73 3.73
CA GLU A 52 -15.05 2.94 2.82
C GLU A 52 -13.74 3.17 3.54
N ILE A 53 -13.78 3.84 4.69
CA ILE A 53 -12.61 4.00 5.57
C ILE A 53 -12.17 2.62 6.06
N GLU A 54 -13.11 1.79 6.54
CA GLU A 54 -12.82 0.43 6.97
C GLU A 54 -12.29 -0.44 5.83
N HIS A 55 -12.90 -0.34 4.64
CA HIS A 55 -12.44 -1.06 3.48
C HIS A 55 -11.03 -0.64 3.07
N TYR A 56 -10.75 0.66 3.06
CA TYR A 56 -9.41 1.18 2.78
C TYR A 56 -8.37 0.65 3.77
N MET A 57 -8.68 0.64 5.07
CA MET A 57 -7.80 0.08 6.10
C MET A 57 -7.58 -1.44 5.92
N LYS A 58 -8.62 -2.20 5.56
CA LYS A 58 -8.49 -3.64 5.25
C LYS A 58 -7.55 -3.87 4.07
N VAL A 59 -7.66 -3.05 3.02
CA VAL A 59 -6.76 -3.12 1.86
C VAL A 59 -5.33 -2.75 2.23
N THR A 60 -5.12 -1.68 3.03
CA THR A 60 -3.79 -1.33 3.58
C THR A 60 -3.13 -2.54 4.24
N LYS A 61 -3.87 -3.20 5.13
CA LYS A 61 -3.36 -4.32 5.92
C LYS A 61 -3.12 -5.57 5.09
N ALA A 62 -3.93 -5.79 4.05
CA ALA A 62 -3.71 -6.87 3.09
C ALA A 62 -2.41 -6.64 2.29
N ILE A 63 -2.17 -5.43 1.80
CA ILE A 63 -0.94 -5.08 1.06
C ILE A 63 0.29 -5.22 1.97
N GLU A 64 0.22 -4.71 3.19
CA GLU A 64 1.30 -4.85 4.18
C GLU A 64 1.66 -6.32 4.41
N ARG A 65 0.66 -7.19 4.54
CA ARG A 65 0.88 -8.63 4.68
C ARG A 65 1.46 -9.25 3.42
N THR A 66 1.04 -8.81 2.23
CA THR A 66 1.60 -9.26 0.95
C THR A 66 3.09 -8.96 0.86
N ILE A 67 3.50 -7.73 1.18
CA ILE A 67 4.91 -7.31 1.18
C ILE A 67 5.72 -8.16 2.16
N GLU A 68 5.18 -8.41 3.36
CA GLU A 68 5.85 -9.25 4.37
C GLU A 68 6.05 -10.70 3.88
N VAL A 69 5.05 -11.27 3.20
CA VAL A 69 5.11 -12.63 2.65
C VAL A 69 6.07 -12.68 1.45
N GLN A 70 6.01 -11.72 0.53
CA GLN A 70 6.95 -11.61 -0.60
C GLN A 70 8.39 -11.59 -0.10
N GLY A 71 8.72 -10.74 0.88
CA GLY A 71 10.07 -10.68 1.44
C GLY A 71 10.50 -11.96 2.16
N LYS A 72 9.57 -12.78 2.68
CA LYS A 72 9.91 -14.11 3.23
C LYS A 72 10.26 -15.09 2.11
N VAL A 73 9.53 -15.05 1.01
CA VAL A 73 9.76 -15.89 -0.16
C VAL A 73 11.09 -15.54 -0.80
N ASP A 74 11.36 -14.25 -1.04
CA ASP A 74 12.62 -13.78 -1.64
C ASP A 74 13.85 -14.24 -0.83
N ARG A 75 13.81 -14.14 0.51
CA ARG A 75 14.89 -14.63 1.39
C ARG A 75 15.16 -16.14 1.27
N ILE A 76 14.16 -16.94 0.92
CA ILE A 76 14.34 -18.38 0.72
C ILE A 76 15.05 -18.62 -0.61
N TYR A 77 14.66 -17.90 -1.66
CA TYR A 77 15.28 -18.02 -2.98
C TYR A 77 16.75 -17.53 -2.98
N GLU A 78 17.05 -16.44 -2.28
CA GLU A 78 18.43 -15.93 -2.11
C GLU A 78 19.37 -16.92 -1.40
N ARG A 79 18.84 -17.74 -0.49
CA ARG A 79 19.61 -18.77 0.23
C ARG A 79 19.78 -20.08 -0.55
N GLY A 80 18.89 -20.36 -1.49
CA GLY A 80 18.81 -21.66 -2.17
C GLY A 80 19.64 -21.77 -3.45
N CYS A 81 19.90 -20.65 -4.14
CA CYS A 81 20.68 -20.64 -5.38
C CYS A 81 21.29 -19.26 -5.55
N GLY A 82 22.59 -19.17 -5.83
CA GLY A 82 23.21 -17.91 -6.29
C GLY A 82 22.66 -17.56 -7.67
N GLY A 83 21.55 -16.83 -7.72
CA GLY A 83 20.85 -16.47 -8.95
C GLY A 83 19.94 -15.28 -8.74
N ASP A 84 20.45 -14.12 -9.14
CA ASP A 84 19.78 -12.94 -9.72
C ASP A 84 18.32 -12.74 -9.31
N GLY A 85 18.13 -11.78 -8.40
CA GLY A 85 16.85 -11.43 -7.78
C GLY A 85 15.77 -11.04 -8.78
N VAL A 86 15.01 -12.03 -9.24
CA VAL A 86 13.68 -11.83 -9.81
C VAL A 86 12.68 -11.90 -8.66
N GLY A 87 12.63 -10.82 -7.89
CA GLY A 87 11.57 -10.59 -6.91
C GLY A 87 10.23 -10.83 -7.59
N VAL A 88 9.37 -11.62 -6.95
CA VAL A 88 8.09 -12.08 -7.51
C VAL A 88 7.24 -10.86 -7.92
N ILE A 89 7.26 -10.53 -9.20
CA ILE A 89 6.47 -9.44 -9.79
C ILE A 89 5.02 -9.92 -9.88
N LEU A 90 4.13 -9.27 -9.12
CA LEU A 90 2.69 -9.28 -9.39
C LEU A 90 2.34 -8.22 -10.44
#